data_AF-A0A3B9L8U4-F1
#
_entry.id   AF-A0A3B9L8U4-F1
#
_cell.length_a   1.000
_cell.length_b   1.000
_cell.length_c   1.000
_cell.angle_alpha   90.00
_cell.angle_beta   90.00
_cell.angle_gamma   90.00
#
_symmetry.space_group_name_H-M   'P 1'
#
loop_
_entity.id
_entity.type
_entity.pdbx_description
1 polymer ?
#
loop_
_entity_poly.entity_id
_entity_poly.type
_entity_poly.pdbx_seq_one_letter_code
_entity_poly.pdbx_strand_id
1 'polypeptide(L)' 'MASSQELSDFLRDVERRAYKQTVYAVRDDHAALDIVQDAMLKLAEKYAEKPVEEYPMLFQRILQNTMRDFWRRQKV' A
#
# COMPACT_ATOMS: atom_id res chain seq x y z
N MET A 1 5.70 -19.60 1.51
CA MET A 1 4.54 -18.82 1.03
C MET A 1 3.79 -18.39 2.26
N ALA A 2 3.40 -17.12 2.39
CA ALA A 2 2.57 -16.73 3.51
C ALA A 2 1.12 -17.23 3.32
N SER A 3 0.43 -17.45 4.42
CA SER A 3 -1.00 -17.71 4.46
C SER A 3 -1.80 -16.43 4.25
N SER A 4 -3.07 -16.57 3.85
CA SER A 4 -4.00 -15.43 3.77
C SER A 4 -4.16 -14.71 5.11
N GLN A 5 -3.98 -15.42 6.23
CA GLN A 5 -4.01 -14.84 7.57
C GLN A 5 -2.82 -13.93 7.82
N GLU A 6 -1.60 -14.37 7.49
CA GLU A 6 -0.38 -13.56 7.65
C GLU A 6 -0.39 -12.31 6.76
N LEU A 7 -0.92 -12.40 5.54
CA LEU A 7 -1.16 -11.24 4.70
C LEU A 7 -2.16 -10.27 5.35
N SER A 8 -3.27 -10.78 5.87
CA SER A 8 -4.28 -9.95 6.52
C SER A 8 -3.74 -9.24 7.77
N ASP A 9 -2.94 -9.94 8.56
CA ASP A 9 -2.32 -9.39 9.76
C ASP A 9 -1.26 -8.33 9.42
N PHE A 10 -0.45 -8.59 8.39
CA PHE A 10 0.49 -7.59 7.86
C PHE A 10 -0.24 -6.33 7.38
N LEU A 11 -1.27 -6.46 6.56
CA LEU A 11 -2.02 -5.33 6.01
C LEU A 11 -2.65 -4.48 7.13
N ARG A 12 -3.22 -5.13 8.15
CA ARG A 12 -3.79 -4.46 9.33
C ARG A 12 -2.73 -3.70 10.13
N ASP A 13 -1.54 -4.25 10.31
CA ASP A 13 -0.46 -3.59 11.05
C ASP A 13 0.06 -2.34 10.33
N VAL A 14 0.19 -2.40 9.00
CA VAL A 14 0.75 -1.27 8.23
C VAL A 14 -0.26 -0.18 7.88
N GLU A 15 -1.57 -0.49 7.89
CA GLU A 15 -2.66 0.40 7.45
C GLU A 15 -2.53 1.82 8.03
N ARG A 16 -2.48 1.94 9.35
CA ARG A 16 -2.51 3.23 10.04
C ARG A 16 -1.29 4.09 9.70
N ARG A 17 -0.12 3.46 9.55
CA ARG A 17 1.13 4.16 9.22
C ARG A 17 1.11 4.59 7.76
N ALA A 18 0.71 3.70 6.86
CA ALA A 18 0.59 3.96 5.43
C ALA A 18 -0.40 5.11 5.15
N TYR A 19 -1.55 5.09 5.81
CA TYR A 19 -2.54 6.15 5.71
C TYR A 19 -2.01 7.49 6.18
N LYS A 20 -1.45 7.59 7.40
CA LYS A 20 -0.86 8.84 7.88
C LYS A 20 0.21 9.38 6.93
N GLN A 21 1.13 8.53 6.48
CA GLN A 21 2.18 8.93 5.54
C GLN A 21 1.58 9.48 4.23
N THR A 22 0.55 8.82 3.71
CA THR A 22 -0.08 9.21 2.44
C THR A 22 -0.87 10.51 2.60
N VAL A 23 -1.64 10.69 3.69
CA VAL A 23 -2.34 11.95 3.99
C VAL A 23 -1.37 13.13 4.01
N TYR A 24 -0.21 12.99 4.68
CA TYR A 24 0.79 14.05 4.69
C TYR A 24 1.36 14.35 3.30
N ALA A 25 1.49 13.32 2.45
CA ALA A 25 1.99 13.48 1.09
C ALA A 25 0.98 14.19 0.20
N VAL A 26 -0.29 13.75 0.19
CA VAL A 26 -1.30 14.18 -0.80
C VAL A 26 -2.25 15.29 -0.32
N ARG A 27 -2.32 15.53 0.99
CA ARG A 27 -3.19 16.56 1.63
C ARG A 27 -4.68 16.41 1.27
N ASP A 28 -5.11 15.19 1.02
CA ASP A 28 -6.48 14.81 0.69
C ASP A 28 -6.75 13.44 1.31
N ASP A 29 -7.71 13.39 2.24
CA ASP A 29 -8.01 12.18 3.01
C ASP A 29 -8.63 11.08 2.14
N HIS A 30 -9.46 11.44 1.15
CA HIS A 30 -10.07 10.48 0.23
C HIS A 30 -9.02 9.90 -0.71
N ALA A 31 -8.21 10.76 -1.32
CA ALA A 31 -7.12 10.31 -2.18
C ALA A 31 -6.12 9.45 -1.41
N ALA A 32 -5.85 9.79 -0.14
CA ALA A 32 -4.97 8.98 0.71
C ALA A 32 -5.51 7.58 0.98
N LEU A 33 -6.82 7.45 1.27
CA LEU A 33 -7.46 6.14 1.42
C LEU A 33 -7.38 5.34 0.11
N ASP A 34 -7.72 5.95 -1.03
CA ASP A 34 -7.70 5.27 -2.32
C ASP A 34 -6.31 4.75 -2.68
N ILE A 35 -5.28 5.55 -2.46
CA ILE A 35 -3.87 5.17 -2.70
C ILE A 35 -3.45 4.00 -1.80
N VAL A 36 -3.80 4.04 -0.52
CA VAL A 36 -3.45 2.98 0.42
C VAL A 36 -4.15 1.69 0.04
N GLN A 37 -5.46 1.74 -0.25
CA GLN A 37 -6.22 0.56 -0.64
C GLN A 37 -5.71 -0.05 -1.95
N ASP A 38 -5.43 0.77 -2.96
CA ASP A 38 -4.82 0.29 -4.21
C ASP A 38 -3.44 -0.36 -3.96
N ALA A 39 -2.65 0.19 -3.03
CA ALA A 39 -1.38 -0.44 -2.65
C ALA A 39 -1.57 -1.79 -1.95
N MET A 40 -2.56 -1.92 -1.06
CA MET A 40 -2.89 -3.18 -0.39
C MET A 40 -3.39 -4.24 -1.37
N LEU A 41 -4.30 -3.86 -2.28
CA LEU A 41 -4.81 -4.73 -3.33
C LEU A 41 -3.69 -5.24 -4.23
N LYS A 42 -2.81 -4.34 -4.69
CA LYS A 42 -1.64 -4.73 -5.50
C LYS A 42 -0.72 -5.71 -4.79
N LEU A 43 -0.55 -5.61 -3.46
CA LEU A 43 0.22 -6.59 -2.69
C LEU A 43 -0.49 -7.94 -2.67
N ALA A 44 -1.79 -7.94 -2.35
CA ALA A 44 -2.59 -9.16 -2.26
C ALA A 44 -2.71 -9.89 -3.61
N GLU A 45 -2.93 -9.17 -4.71
CA GLU A 45 -3.11 -9.77 -6.03
C GLU A 45 -1.81 -10.31 -6.63
N LYS A 46 -0.69 -9.61 -6.44
CA LYS A 46 0.57 -9.91 -7.16
C LYS A 46 1.61 -10.62 -6.31
N TYR A 47 1.50 -10.55 -4.99
CA TYR A 47 2.55 -10.98 -4.08
C TYR A 47 2.03 -11.78 -2.87
N ALA A 48 0.75 -12.19 -2.83
CA ALA A 48 0.23 -13.00 -1.72
C ALA A 48 1.05 -14.27 -1.43
N GLU A 49 1.62 -14.90 -2.46
CA GLU A 49 2.42 -16.12 -2.28
C GLU A 49 3.83 -15.87 -1.72
N LYS A 50 4.27 -14.60 -1.62
CA LYS A 50 5.60 -14.27 -1.09
C LYS A 50 5.70 -14.58 0.41
N PRO A 51 6.90 -14.86 0.93
CA PRO A 51 7.14 -14.93 2.38
C PRO A 51 6.75 -13.62 3.07
N VAL A 52 6.25 -13.71 4.30
CA VAL A 52 5.77 -12.55 5.06
C VAL A 52 6.88 -11.53 5.34
N GLU A 53 8.13 -12.00 5.40
CA GLU A 53 9.34 -11.20 5.61
C GLU A 53 9.62 -10.26 4.43
N GLU A 54 9.13 -10.59 3.23
CA GLU A 54 9.27 -9.75 2.04
C GLU A 54 8.19 -8.65 1.97
N TYR A 55 7.05 -8.83 2.64
CA TYR A 55 5.90 -7.92 2.56
C TYR A 55 6.21 -6.46 2.91
N PRO A 56 6.99 -6.14 3.98
CA PRO A 56 7.29 -4.75 4.31
C PRO A 56 7.97 -4.00 3.16
N MET A 57 8.98 -4.61 2.53
CA MET A 57 9.71 -3.99 1.43
C MET A 57 8.88 -3.89 0.15
N LEU A 58 8.08 -4.92 -0.14
CA LEU A 58 7.17 -4.92 -1.29
C LEU A 58 6.09 -3.86 -1.14
N PHE A 59 5.40 -3.83 -0.01
CA PHE A 59 4.34 -2.87 0.28
C PHE A 59 4.86 -1.43 0.21
N GLN A 60 6.01 -1.13 0.82
CA GLN A 60 6.60 0.20 0.75
C GLN A 60 6.87 0.64 -0.70
N ARG A 61 7.39 -0.26 -1.54
CA ARG A 61 7.65 0.03 -2.96
C ARG A 61 6.37 0.25 -3.73
N ILE A 62 5.35 -0.57 -3.50
CA ILE A 62 4.02 -0.43 -4.11
C ILE A 62 3.40 0.91 -3.71
N LEU A 63 3.36 1.23 -2.42
CA LEU A 63 2.79 2.48 -1.89
C LEU A 63 3.45 3.72 -2.52
N GLN A 64 4.79 3.73 -2.59
CA GLN A 64 5.51 4.81 -3.24
C GLN A 64 5.18 4.94 -4.74
N ASN A 65 5.07 3.82 -5.45
CA ASN A 65 4.73 3.85 -6.87
C ASN A 65 3.30 4.32 -7.10
N THR A 66 2.34 3.88 -6.28
CA THR A 66 0.95 4.35 -6.34
C THR A 66 0.86 5.85 -6.06
N MET A 67 1.57 6.38 -5.05
CA MET A 67 1.65 7.83 -4.80
C MET A 67 2.24 8.59 -5.99
N ARG A 68 3.33 8.09 -6.60
CA ARG A 68 3.95 8.73 -7.78
C ARG A 68 2.98 8.76 -8.96
N ASP A 69 2.24 7.67 -9.19
CA ASP A 69 1.26 7.59 -10.25
C ASP A 69 0.07 8.53 -10.04
N PHE A 70 -0.39 8.70 -8.80
CA PHE A 70 -1.40 9.69 -8.45
C PHE A 70 -0.96 11.11 -8.86
N TRP A 71 0.25 11.52 -8.47
CA TRP A 71 0.80 12.82 -8.85
C TRP A 71 1.04 12.98 -10.34
N ARG A 72 1.45 11.90 -11.01
CA ARG A 72 1.61 11.90 -12.47
C ARG A 72 0.28 12.18 -13.17
N ARG A 73 -0.82 11.59 -12.70
CA ARG A 73 -2.17 11.78 -13.27
C ARG A 73 -2.73 13.18 -13.03
N GLN A 74 -2.38 13.84 -11.92
CA GLN A 74 -2.81 15.21 -11.66
C GLN A 74 -2.13 16.27 -12.55
N LYS A 75 -0.97 15.95 -13.13
CA LYS A 75 -0.23 16.89 -14.00
C LYS A 75 -0.65 16.84 -15.47
N VAL A 76 -1.40 15.82 -15.86
CA VAL A 76 -1.93 15.64 -17.22
C VAL A 76 -3.27 16.35 -17.32
#